data_AF-A0A834EYT5-F1
#
_entry.id   AF-A0A834EYT5-F1
#
_cell.length_a   1.000
_cell.length_b   1.000
_cell.length_c   1.000
_cell.angle_alpha   90.00
_cell.angle_beta   90.00
_cell.angle_gamma   90.00
#
_symmetry.space_group_name_H-M   'P 1'
#
loop_
_entity.id
_entity.type
_entity.pdbx_description
1 polymer ?
#
loop_
_entity_poly.entity_id
_entity_poly.type
_entity_poly.pdbx_seq_one_letter_code
_entity_poly.pdbx_strand_id
1 'polypeptide(L)'
;MASALPECYHGPISKAECEELLAKKKKDGAYLIRDSETIQGAMCLCVLKWKVVHTYRLFRTHSGNYTLMTATGVNESTFKTLDDLIRNYKRRNQGLVMHLRHAVKRKMDLMIQSRPPYVPERPTGVSNPPAAQSPQRNLVPVPDNDYENVVESDYVEVLPD
;
A
#
# COMPACT_ATOMS: atom_id res chain seq x y z
N MET A 1 -22.32 5.85 -8.77
CA MET A 1 -21.47 6.36 -7.67
C MET A 1 -20.35 5.36 -7.45
N ALA A 2 -19.09 5.74 -7.67
CA ALA A 2 -17.97 4.85 -7.38
C ALA A 2 -17.90 4.63 -5.86
N SER A 3 -18.06 3.39 -5.40
CA SER A 3 -17.83 3.04 -4.01
C SER A 3 -16.34 3.21 -3.73
N ALA A 4 -15.97 4.25 -2.99
CA ALA A 4 -14.60 4.44 -2.53
C ALA A 4 -14.19 3.21 -1.69
N LEU A 5 -12.96 2.75 -1.88
CA LEU A 5 -12.41 1.67 -1.08
C LEU A 5 -12.06 2.20 0.32
N PRO A 6 -12.22 1.40 1.38
CA PRO A 6 -11.92 1.84 2.73
C PRO A 6 -10.42 2.12 2.89
N GLU A 7 -10.06 3.05 3.78
CA GLU A 7 -8.65 3.41 4.05
C GLU A 7 -7.79 2.24 4.55
N CYS A 8 -8.43 1.17 5.03
CA CYS A 8 -7.76 -0.06 5.46
C CYS A 8 -7.54 -1.07 4.33
N TYR A 9 -7.80 -0.70 3.07
CA TYR A 9 -7.58 -1.53 1.89
C TYR A 9 -6.18 -1.33 1.31
N HIS A 10 -5.38 -2.41 1.30
CA HIS A 10 -3.98 -2.38 0.85
C HIS A 10 -3.79 -2.92 -0.56
N GLY A 11 -4.83 -3.47 -1.19
CA GLY A 11 -4.73 -4.06 -2.52
C GLY A 11 -3.96 -5.39 -2.51
N PRO A 12 -3.21 -5.70 -3.57
CA PRO A 12 -2.49 -6.97 -3.71
C PRO A 12 -1.18 -6.93 -2.92
N ILE A 13 -1.29 -7.06 -1.60
CA ILE A 13 -0.14 -7.28 -0.72
C ILE A 13 -0.05 -8.76 -0.34
N SER A 14 1.17 -9.24 -0.13
CA SER A 14 1.40 -10.62 0.26
C SER A 14 0.91 -10.90 1.68
N LYS A 15 0.67 -12.18 1.98
CA LYS A 15 0.35 -12.63 3.34
C LYS A 15 1.45 -12.19 4.34
N ALA A 16 2.72 -12.32 3.94
CA ALA A 16 3.86 -11.97 4.78
C ALA A 16 3.88 -10.46 5.10
N GLU A 17 3.69 -9.60 4.10
CA GLU A 17 3.62 -8.15 4.30
C GLU A 17 2.43 -7.75 5.19
N CYS A 18 1.28 -8.39 5.00
CA CYS A 18 0.12 -8.19 5.86
C CYS A 18 0.42 -8.53 7.33
N GLU A 19 1.06 -9.67 7.56
CA GLU A 19 1.47 -10.11 8.89
C GLU A 19 2.47 -9.13 9.51
N GLU A 20 3.46 -8.65 8.74
CA GLU A 20 4.43 -7.66 9.20
C GLU A 20 3.76 -6.33 9.59
N LEU A 21 2.84 -5.81 8.77
CA LEU A 21 2.13 -4.56 9.03
C LEU A 21 1.30 -4.64 10.32
N LEU A 22 0.59 -5.75 10.52
CA LEU A 22 -0.19 -5.99 11.73
C LEU A 22 0.74 -6.20 12.94
N ALA A 23 1.80 -6.99 12.79
CA ALA A 23 2.80 -7.25 13.82
C ALA A 23 3.53 -5.97 14.24
N LYS A 24 3.77 -5.02 13.33
CA LYS A 24 4.36 -3.71 13.64
C LYS A 24 3.43 -2.85 14.48
N LYS A 25 2.11 -2.94 14.25
CA LYS A 25 1.10 -2.22 15.05
C LYS A 25 1.02 -2.72 16.49
N LYS A 26 1.24 -4.03 16.72
CA LYS A 26 1.18 -4.69 18.06
C LYS A 26 -0.08 -4.38 18.87
N LYS A 27 -1.22 -4.16 18.20
CA LYS A 27 -2.50 -3.84 18.84
C LYS A 27 -3.53 -4.90 18.52
N ASP A 28 -4.11 -5.50 19.55
CA ASP A 28 -5.21 -6.44 19.41
C ASP A 28 -6.42 -5.76 18.75
N GLY A 29 -7.01 -6.43 17.76
CA GLY A 29 -8.06 -5.88 16.91
C GLY A 29 -7.55 -4.92 15.84
N ALA A 30 -6.23 -4.88 15.60
CA ALA A 30 -5.68 -4.28 14.39
C ALA A 30 -6.10 -5.10 13.16
N TYR A 31 -6.47 -4.41 12.09
CA TYR A 31 -6.98 -5.08 10.89
C TYR A 31 -6.65 -4.31 9.61
N LEU A 32 -6.66 -5.06 8.51
CA LEU A 32 -6.60 -4.54 7.14
C LEU A 32 -7.30 -5.49 6.18
N ILE A 33 -7.61 -5.00 4.98
CA ILE A 33 -8.15 -5.78 3.88
C ILE A 33 -7.10 -5.81 2.76
N ARG A 34 -6.86 -6.99 2.22
CA ARG A 34 -5.96 -7.22 1.08
C ARG A 34 -6.64 -8.09 0.03
N ASP A 35 -6.06 -8.14 -1.16
CA ASP A 35 -6.47 -9.11 -2.17
C ASP A 35 -5.93 -10.50 -1.84
N SER A 36 -6.67 -11.53 -2.22
CA SER A 36 -6.24 -12.91 -2.05
C SER A 36 -5.20 -13.27 -3.13
N GLU A 37 -4.02 -13.71 -2.69
CA GLU A 37 -2.98 -14.22 -3.60
C GLU A 37 -3.37 -15.54 -4.28
N THR A 38 -4.24 -16.32 -3.61
CA THR A 38 -4.58 -17.68 -4.05
C THR A 38 -5.89 -17.75 -4.82
N ILE A 39 -6.77 -16.76 -4.68
CA ILE A 39 -8.09 -16.76 -5.32
C ILE A 39 -8.31 -15.41 -6.00
N GLN A 40 -8.28 -15.41 -7.33
CA GLN A 40 -8.54 -14.20 -8.11
C GLN A 40 -9.94 -13.65 -7.83
N GLY A 41 -10.03 -12.33 -7.63
CA GLY A 41 -11.28 -11.64 -7.32
C GLY A 41 -11.80 -11.85 -5.88
N ALA A 42 -11.13 -12.66 -5.06
CA ALA A 42 -11.39 -12.74 -3.63
C ALA A 42 -10.49 -11.78 -2.86
N MET A 43 -11.01 -11.29 -1.74
CA MET A 43 -10.30 -10.46 -0.80
C MET A 43 -10.11 -11.22 0.52
N CYS A 44 -9.26 -10.70 1.38
CA CYS A 44 -8.96 -11.25 2.69
C CYS A 44 -9.04 -10.14 3.74
N LEU A 45 -9.90 -10.33 4.74
CA LEU A 45 -9.89 -9.52 5.96
C LEU A 45 -8.93 -10.17 6.95
N CYS A 46 -7.88 -9.44 7.33
CA CYS A 46 -6.88 -9.92 8.26
C CYS A 46 -6.99 -9.17 9.59
N VAL A 47 -7.06 -9.91 10.71
CA VAL A 47 -7.24 -9.37 12.06
C VAL A 47 -6.19 -9.92 13.01
N LEU A 48 -5.48 -9.04 13.72
CA LEU A 48 -4.50 -9.41 14.73
C LEU A 48 -5.18 -9.67 16.08
N LYS A 49 -4.92 -10.84 16.67
CA LYS A 49 -5.26 -11.15 18.05
C LYS A 49 -4.17 -12.03 18.65
N TRP A 50 -3.65 -11.64 19.81
CA TRP A 50 -2.67 -12.44 20.56
C TRP A 50 -1.43 -12.80 19.74
N LYS A 51 -0.91 -11.83 18.98
CA LYS A 51 0.22 -11.99 18.04
C LYS A 51 -0.01 -12.96 16.88
N VAL A 52 -1.25 -13.42 16.66
CA VAL A 52 -1.63 -14.28 15.54
C VAL A 52 -2.56 -13.51 14.60
N VAL A 53 -2.27 -13.57 13.30
CA VAL A 53 -3.11 -12.97 12.26
C VAL A 53 -4.14 -13.98 11.80
N HIS A 54 -5.40 -13.64 12.00
CA HIS A 54 -6.54 -14.43 11.57
C HIS A 54 -7.02 -13.90 10.23
N THR A 55 -7.09 -14.76 9.23
CA THR A 55 -7.47 -14.39 7.86
C THR A 55 -8.84 -14.94 7.55
N TYR A 56 -9.76 -14.06 7.15
CA TYR A 56 -11.12 -14.37 6.75
C TYR A 56 -11.28 -14.07 5.27
N ARG A 57 -11.80 -15.04 4.51
CA ARG A 57 -12.01 -14.85 3.06
C ARG A 57 -13.25 -14.02 2.81
N LEU A 58 -13.15 -13.09 1.89
CA LEU A 58 -14.19 -12.15 1.52
C LEU A 58 -14.46 -12.28 0.02
N PHE A 59 -15.69 -12.62 -0.34
CA PHE A 59 -16.09 -12.81 -1.73
C PHE A 59 -17.05 -11.71 -2.16
N ARG A 60 -16.97 -11.35 -3.45
CA ARG A 60 -17.96 -10.48 -4.07
C ARG A 60 -18.94 -11.34 -4.85
N THR A 61 -20.21 -11.25 -4.49
CA THR A 61 -21.33 -11.94 -5.15
C THR A 61 -21.64 -11.30 -6.49
N HIS A 62 -22.35 -12.03 -7.37
CA HIS A 62 -22.80 -11.52 -8.67
C HIS A 62 -23.70 -10.28 -8.55
N SER A 63 -24.44 -10.14 -7.45
CA SER A 63 -25.26 -8.97 -7.15
C SER A 63 -24.44 -7.75 -6.69
N GLY A 64 -23.11 -7.88 -6.59
CA GLY A 64 -22.21 -6.81 -6.15
C GLY A 64 -22.02 -6.71 -4.64
N ASN A 65 -22.70 -7.54 -3.84
CA ASN A 65 -22.56 -7.58 -2.39
C ASN A 65 -21.31 -8.36 -1.95
N TYR A 66 -20.84 -8.10 -0.76
CA TYR A 66 -19.66 -8.71 -0.13
C TYR A 66 -20.08 -9.73 0.94
N THR A 67 -19.57 -10.95 0.85
CA THR A 67 -19.83 -12.02 1.83
C THR A 67 -18.54 -12.43 2.51
N LEU A 68 -18.50 -12.33 3.84
CA LEU A 68 -17.35 -12.77 4.64
C LEU A 68 -17.55 -14.20 5.13
N MET A 69 -16.57 -15.05 4.86
CA MET A 69 -16.54 -16.44 5.30
C MET A 69 -15.83 -16.54 6.66
N THR A 70 -16.63 -16.65 7.73
CA THR A 70 -16.19 -16.94 9.09
C THR A 70 -16.21 -18.45 9.35
N ALA A 71 -15.47 -18.92 10.36
CA ALA A 71 -15.41 -20.34 10.67
C ALA A 71 -16.78 -20.88 11.13
N THR A 72 -17.29 -21.85 10.37
CA THR A 72 -18.42 -22.79 10.59
C THR A 72 -19.51 -22.39 11.59
N GLY A 73 -20.66 -21.97 11.04
CA GLY A 73 -21.96 -22.02 11.73
C GLY A 73 -22.49 -20.69 12.26
N VAL A 74 -21.69 -19.62 12.23
CA VAL A 74 -22.08 -18.30 12.77
C VAL A 74 -22.23 -17.30 11.63
N ASN A 75 -23.40 -17.32 10.99
CA ASN A 75 -23.94 -16.30 10.09
C ASN A 75 -23.04 -15.88 8.92
N GLU A 76 -23.28 -16.47 7.75
CA GLU A 76 -22.88 -15.86 6.48
C GLU A 76 -23.48 -14.46 6.40
N SER A 77 -22.63 -13.45 6.53
CA SER A 77 -23.06 -12.05 6.56
C SER A 77 -22.75 -11.43 5.21
N THR A 78 -23.79 -10.92 4.55
CA THR A 78 -23.69 -10.25 3.25
C THR A 78 -23.88 -8.74 3.42
N PHE A 79 -23.01 -7.96 2.80
CA PHE A 79 -22.94 -6.51 2.94
C PHE A 79 -22.95 -5.82 1.59
N LYS A 80 -23.60 -4.66 1.47
CA LYS A 80 -23.63 -3.90 0.21
C LYS A 80 -22.28 -3.26 -0.10
N THR A 81 -21.58 -2.79 0.94
CA THR A 81 -20.29 -2.12 0.83
C THR A 81 -19.28 -2.68 1.82
N LEU A 82 -17.99 -2.49 1.55
CA LEU A 82 -16.92 -2.83 2.50
C LEU A 82 -17.03 -2.03 3.80
N ASP A 83 -17.48 -0.77 3.73
CA ASP A 83 -17.71 0.04 4.93
C ASP A 83 -18.82 -0.53 5.82
N ASP A 84 -19.91 -1.04 5.24
CA ASP A 84 -20.96 -1.73 6.00
C ASP A 84 -20.41 -2.95 6.72
N LEU A 85 -19.63 -3.76 6.00
CA LEU A 85 -18.95 -4.93 6.56
C LEU A 85 -18.08 -4.52 7.76
N ILE A 86 -17.20 -3.54 7.57
CA ILE A 86 -16.31 -3.07 8.63
C ILE A 86 -17.11 -2.54 9.82
N ARG A 87 -18.16 -1.74 9.57
CA ARG A 87 -19.04 -1.19 10.63
C ARG A 87 -19.72 -2.30 11.43
N ASN A 88 -20.17 -3.37 10.77
CA ASN A 88 -20.77 -4.51 11.46
C ASN A 88 -19.74 -5.19 12.37
N TYR A 89 -18.58 -5.54 11.83
CA TYR A 89 -17.53 -6.28 12.56
C TYR A 89 -16.74 -5.44 13.58
N LYS A 90 -16.95 -4.12 13.64
CA LYS A 90 -16.53 -3.29 14.78
C LYS A 90 -17.30 -3.63 16.06
N ARG A 91 -18.49 -4.23 15.96
CA ARG A 91 -19.26 -4.71 17.11
C ARG A 91 -18.70 -6.02 17.62
N ARG A 92 -18.87 -6.28 18.92
CA ARG A 92 -18.45 -7.55 19.55
C ARG A 92 -19.37 -8.70 19.09
N ASN A 93 -18.85 -9.92 19.19
CA ASN A 93 -19.59 -11.18 18.99
C ASN A 93 -20.23 -11.35 17.59
N GLN A 94 -19.63 -10.80 16.55
CA GLN A 94 -20.11 -10.92 15.16
C GLN A 94 -19.52 -12.12 14.39
N GLY A 95 -18.89 -13.09 15.06
CA GLY A 95 -18.26 -14.25 14.40
C GLY A 95 -16.79 -14.08 14.00
N LEU A 96 -16.18 -12.94 14.32
CA LEU A 96 -14.71 -12.80 14.29
C LEU A 96 -14.10 -13.20 15.63
N VAL A 97 -12.83 -13.62 15.58
CA VAL A 97 -12.02 -13.91 16.77
C VAL A 97 -11.91 -12.69 17.71
N MET A 98 -11.97 -11.49 17.12
CA MET A 98 -11.97 -10.20 17.79
C MET A 98 -12.65 -9.18 16.89
N HIS A 99 -13.38 -8.25 17.50
CA HIS A 99 -13.99 -7.12 16.80
C HIS A 99 -12.93 -6.16 16.27
N LEU A 100 -13.24 -5.49 15.17
CA LEU A 100 -12.34 -4.56 14.50
C LEU A 100 -12.16 -3.29 15.35
N ARG A 101 -10.92 -2.92 15.69
CA ARG A 101 -10.62 -1.75 16.53
C ARG A 101 -9.70 -0.74 15.86
N HIS A 102 -8.62 -1.23 15.25
CA HIS A 102 -7.55 -0.37 14.74
C HIS A 102 -7.32 -0.61 13.25
N ALA A 103 -7.88 0.27 12.42
CA ALA A 103 -7.61 0.23 10.99
C ALA A 103 -6.13 0.50 10.73
N VAL A 104 -5.48 -0.36 9.96
CA VAL A 104 -4.12 -0.11 9.46
C VAL A 104 -4.25 0.54 8.09
N LYS A 105 -3.84 1.80 7.97
CA LYS A 105 -3.82 2.52 6.70
C LYS A 105 -2.59 2.14 5.88
N ARG A 106 -2.68 2.24 4.55
CA ARG A 106 -1.55 2.02 3.66
C ARG A 106 -0.51 3.13 3.85
N LYS A 107 0.79 2.78 3.85
CA LYS A 107 1.89 3.74 4.02
C LYS A 107 1.90 4.83 2.93
N MET A 108 1.44 4.51 1.72
CA MET A 108 1.35 5.47 0.61
C MET A 108 0.38 6.63 0.91
N ASP A 109 -0.77 6.38 1.56
CA ASP A 109 -1.69 7.45 1.98
C ASP A 109 -1.06 8.40 3.02
N LEU A 110 -0.23 7.85 3.92
CA LEU A 110 0.46 8.64 4.94
C LEU A 110 1.57 9.53 4.36
N MET A 111 2.22 9.09 3.28
CA MET A 111 3.24 9.89 2.58
C MET A 111 2.65 11.07 1.81
N ILE A 112 1.43 10.96 1.28
CA ILE A 112 0.75 12.07 0.60
C ILE A 112 0.40 13.20 1.59
N GLN A 113 0.00 12.87 2.82
CA GLN A 113 -0.33 13.87 3.85
C GLN A 113 0.90 14.55 4.48
N SER A 114 2.10 14.00 4.28
CA SER A 114 3.33 14.51 4.91
C SER A 114 4.13 15.47 4.03
N ARG A 115 3.68 15.77 2.79
CA ARG A 115 4.34 16.79 1.96
C ARG A 115 3.99 18.18 2.53
N PRO A 116 4.97 19.00 2.96
CA PRO A 116 4.68 20.39 3.28
C PRO A 116 4.10 21.07 2.02
N PRO A 117 3.12 21.99 2.17
CA PRO A 117 2.56 22.71 1.03
C PRO A 117 3.71 23.40 0.29
N TYR A 118 3.85 23.09 -1.00
CA TYR A 118 4.77 23.80 -1.89
C TYR A 118 4.39 25.28 -1.87
N VAL A 119 5.24 26.12 -1.29
CA VAL A 119 5.17 27.58 -1.39
C VAL A 119 5.88 27.99 -2.68
N PRO A 120 5.19 28.53 -3.70
CA PRO A 120 5.85 29.07 -4.87
C PRO A 120 6.61 30.33 -4.48
N GLU A 121 7.94 30.34 -4.65
CA GLU A 121 8.73 31.55 -4.51
C GLU A 121 8.31 32.56 -5.59
N ARG A 122 7.94 33.76 -5.16
CA ARG A 122 7.48 34.84 -6.02
C ARG A 122 8.71 35.53 -6.66
N PRO A 123 8.78 35.70 -7.99
CA PRO A 123 9.91 36.36 -8.63
C PRO A 123 9.81 37.88 -8.45
N THR A 124 10.80 38.49 -7.79
CA THR A 124 11.02 39.94 -7.81
C THR A 124 12.15 40.27 -8.79
N GLY A 125 11.82 40.68 -10.02
CA GLY A 125 12.68 41.58 -10.82
C GLY A 125 12.51 43.00 -10.27
N VAL A 126 13.50 43.90 -10.17
CA VAL A 126 14.51 44.45 -11.11
C VAL A 126 15.50 45.25 -10.21
N SER A 127 16.80 45.46 -10.45
CA SER A 127 17.44 46.17 -11.59
C SER A 127 19.00 46.22 -11.47
N ASN A 128 19.68 45.69 -12.49
CA ASN A 128 20.87 46.18 -13.25
C ASN A 128 22.30 46.45 -12.66
N PRO A 129 23.38 46.40 -13.52
CA PRO A 129 24.81 46.07 -13.24
C PRO A 129 25.77 47.29 -13.50
N PRO A 130 27.09 47.22 -13.89
CA PRO A 130 28.13 46.15 -13.95
C PRO A 130 29.55 46.53 -13.40
N ALA A 131 30.51 45.59 -13.50
CA ALA A 131 31.94 45.75 -13.85
C ALA A 131 33.05 45.33 -12.85
N ALA A 132 34.03 44.63 -13.45
CA ALA A 132 35.49 44.62 -13.18
C ALA A 132 36.13 43.55 -12.25
N GLN A 133 36.86 42.65 -12.96
CA GLN A 133 38.24 42.16 -12.71
C GLN A 133 38.52 41.04 -11.68
N SER A 134 38.92 39.88 -12.24
CA SER A 134 39.64 38.76 -11.61
C SER A 134 41.08 39.17 -11.21
N PRO A 135 41.81 38.41 -10.35
CA PRO A 135 42.50 37.20 -10.82
C PRO A 135 42.73 36.03 -9.80
N GLN A 136 42.81 34.80 -10.36
CA GLN A 136 43.68 33.62 -10.07
C GLN A 136 43.93 33.17 -8.60
N ARG A 137 43.92 31.89 -8.19
CA ARG A 137 44.51 30.61 -8.70
C ARG A 137 44.09 29.52 -7.67
N ASN A 138 43.74 28.27 -8.00
CA ASN A 138 44.67 27.17 -8.27
C ASN A 138 43.89 25.92 -8.74
N LEU A 139 44.46 25.24 -9.72
CA LEU A 139 44.07 23.96 -10.32
C LEU A 139 44.33 22.78 -9.35
N VAL A 140 43.54 21.69 -9.44
CA VAL A 140 43.91 20.37 -10.04
C VAL A 140 42.72 19.38 -10.02
N PRO A 141 42.72 18.33 -10.86
CA PRO A 141 41.55 17.88 -11.63
C PRO A 141 40.94 16.55 -11.15
N VAL A 142 39.67 16.31 -11.51
CA VAL A 142 39.07 14.96 -11.50
C VAL A 142 39.10 14.39 -12.92
N PRO A 143 39.62 13.16 -13.12
CA PRO A 143 39.80 12.58 -14.45
C PRO A 143 38.49 12.10 -15.07
N ASP A 144 38.36 12.37 -16.36
CA ASP A 144 37.51 11.67 -17.32
C ASP A 144 37.78 10.16 -17.30
N ASN A 145 36.73 9.37 -17.40
CA ASN A 145 36.85 8.03 -17.94
C ASN A 145 35.67 7.76 -18.86
N ASP A 146 35.89 8.07 -20.14
CA ASP A 146 35.20 7.53 -21.29
C ASP A 146 35.21 6.00 -21.24
N TYR A 147 34.04 5.38 -21.37
CA TYR A 147 33.96 4.05 -21.97
C TYR A 147 32.60 3.89 -22.66
N GLU A 148 32.53 4.35 -23.91
CA GLU A 148 31.70 3.69 -24.91
C GLU A 148 32.31 2.30 -25.19
N ASN A 149 31.50 1.23 -25.10
CA ASN A 149 31.57 0.17 -26.09
C ASN A 149 30.24 -0.58 -26.21
N VAL A 150 29.82 -0.74 -27.45
CA VAL A 150 28.62 -1.37 -27.97
C VAL A 150 28.92 -2.85 -28.20
N VAL A 151 27.91 -3.73 -28.09
CA VAL A 151 27.54 -4.84 -29.02
C VAL A 151 27.01 -6.10 -28.33
N GLU A 152 25.82 -6.49 -28.79
CA GLU A 152 25.21 -7.82 -28.99
C GLU A 152 25.82 -9.08 -28.37
N SER A 153 24.94 -9.93 -27.81
CA SER A 153 24.79 -11.38 -28.15
C SER A 153 23.79 -12.00 -27.14
N ASP A 154 22.58 -12.35 -27.57
CA ASP A 154 22.16 -13.68 -28.07
C ASP A 154 21.63 -14.56 -26.92
N TYR A 155 20.31 -14.48 -26.67
CA TYR A 155 19.62 -15.48 -25.86
C TYR A 155 18.78 -16.35 -26.80
N VAL A 156 19.33 -17.52 -27.12
CA VAL A 156 18.70 -18.56 -27.93
C VAL A 156 17.55 -19.20 -27.15
N GLU A 157 16.36 -19.24 -27.75
CA GLU A 157 15.24 -20.07 -27.32
C GLU A 157 15.60 -21.56 -27.50
N VAL A 158 15.52 -22.35 -26.41
CA VAL A 158 15.60 -23.81 -26.47
C VAL A 158 14.18 -24.37 -26.28
N LEU A 159 13.61 -24.92 -27.35
CA LEU A 159 12.38 -25.72 -27.29
C LEU A 159 12.68 -27.12 -26.69
N PRO A 160 11.73 -27.75 -25.98
CA PRO A 160 11.92 -29.04 -25.30
C PRO A 160 11.76 -30.26 -26.24
N ASP A 161 12.36 -31.38 -25.81
CA ASP A 161 12.35 -32.73 -26.42
C ASP A 161 10.95 -33.39 -26.49
#